data_AF-A0A2S4WB91-F1
#
_entry.id   AF-A0A2S4WB91-F1
#
_cell.length_a   1.000
_cell.length_b   1.000
_cell.length_c   1.000
_cell.angle_alpha   90.00
_cell.angle_beta   90.00
_cell.angle_gamma   90.00
#
_symmetry.space_group_name_H-M   'P 1'
#
loop_
_entity.id
_entity.type
_entity.pdbx_description
1 polymer ?
#
loop_
_entity_poly.entity_id
_entity_poly.type
_entity_poly.pdbx_seq_one_letter_code
_entity_poly.pdbx_strand_id
1 'polypeptide(L)'
;MAIMQAGYLPWGLCLLWLVIGSVADSQAATRAKHGSLSAHAHSSASPLPNRLSHAKLRLALESKDEFVSAPGDGHLYLKDRLFDFRSFKWVSSLLLLPPRDLGAPNTPTLFDGDEFQGRDLIQTIAAFGSPVTRTYTLHVANNMFSDGVQPPSSSHIIGWDEESSNWIYNEDIWRKMDQMLDLSRKHGVRLIIPIINQDYGGSGTNWVGNFNDLIRHRYDIQGYAAANHAVDWFTDREMISSYKQLITFFLNRINTYNGIRIGDDPTILAFETGNEMNWGSKKQTIHRRPAPASWTIEIAKHIKSLAPKTLVMDGSFARNPEAAWEEEVLDSPYVDLYSYHLYGTGDTEFYQILQDQVQAHGKTFVLGEHGFYAEAETYGAFYEQISCAGAFVWSMLPHSENGGFLTHGEGKNIYAYHAPGFEVQTSSNFDTHEAEVISSTYDASYTILGLEPPPKPVPGPPEAFLVKNGEQVGIVWRGSAWAQKYQILGAFSQDESWSVISKNIPDNVEAGQLFVPLDRSEPTKRIRLASPTPIPERSHAGYIDSKWCVPGSATFCPTTLNSSTQAGTVPRNSASNPTQHSIVTKRIYSAHPQISFQGNWFAVRAISAQGVLGGVSEPVFLGV
;
A
#
# COMPACT_ATOMS: atom_id res chain seq x y z
N MET A 1 -8.81 -1.27 78.95
CA MET A 1 -10.07 -0.83 78.31
C MET A 1 -10.26 -1.76 77.12
N ALA A 2 -11.04 -2.84 77.23
CA ALA A 2 -12.51 -2.91 77.27
C ALA A 2 -13.13 -2.61 75.88
N ILE A 3 -14.02 -3.41 75.28
CA ILE A 3 -14.67 -4.69 75.69
C ILE A 3 -15.06 -5.47 74.40
N MET A 4 -15.13 -6.81 74.51
CA MET A 4 -15.96 -7.84 73.79
C MET A 4 -17.18 -7.36 72.95
N GLN A 5 -17.79 -8.08 71.99
CA GLN A 5 -17.93 -9.52 71.59
C GLN A 5 -18.34 -9.56 70.08
N ALA A 6 -17.90 -10.48 69.21
CA ALA A 6 -18.30 -11.90 68.99
C ALA A 6 -19.72 -12.14 68.38
N GLY A 7 -19.84 -12.97 67.32
CA GLY A 7 -21.15 -13.32 66.71
C GLY A 7 -21.11 -14.14 65.40
N TYR A 8 -21.05 -15.47 65.52
CA TYR A 8 -20.90 -16.51 64.49
C TYR A 8 -21.95 -16.64 63.34
N LEU A 9 -21.48 -17.25 62.22
CA LEU A 9 -22.16 -18.18 61.26
C LEU A 9 -23.05 -19.30 61.91
N PRO A 10 -23.77 -20.25 61.23
CA PRO A 10 -23.76 -20.68 59.80
C PRO A 10 -25.12 -21.17 59.14
N TRP A 11 -25.02 -21.73 57.92
CA TRP A 11 -25.82 -22.85 57.29
C TRP A 11 -27.24 -22.67 56.71
N GLY A 12 -27.53 -23.40 55.61
CA GLY A 12 -28.89 -23.81 55.20
C GLY A 12 -29.13 -24.05 53.68
N LEU A 13 -29.11 -25.30 53.20
CA LEU A 13 -29.64 -25.68 51.88
C LEU A 13 -31.18 -25.77 51.88
N CYS A 14 -31.86 -25.48 50.76
CA CYS A 14 -32.70 -26.45 50.01
C CYS A 14 -33.63 -25.86 48.92
N LEU A 15 -33.67 -26.58 47.77
CA LEU A 15 -34.83 -26.95 46.93
C LEU A 15 -35.77 -25.87 46.31
N LEU A 16 -35.74 -25.83 44.96
CA LEU A 16 -36.85 -26.07 44.03
C LEU A 16 -38.31 -25.86 44.51
N TRP A 17 -39.12 -25.15 43.70
CA TRP A 17 -40.43 -25.65 43.26
C TRP A 17 -40.86 -25.05 41.90
N LEU A 18 -41.73 -25.78 41.18
CA LEU A 18 -42.21 -25.52 39.81
C LEU A 18 -43.70 -25.14 39.80
N VAL A 19 -44.11 -24.26 38.86
CA VAL A 19 -45.47 -24.18 38.26
C VAL A 19 -45.26 -23.66 36.83
N ILE A 20 -45.44 -24.40 35.72
CA ILE A 20 -46.55 -25.20 35.13
C ILE A 20 -47.61 -24.35 34.38
N GLY A 21 -47.83 -24.70 33.10
CA GLY A 21 -48.85 -24.17 32.19
C GLY A 21 -48.34 -24.05 30.74
N SER A 22 -48.19 -25.09 29.90
CA SER A 22 -49.17 -26.07 29.36
C SER A 22 -50.19 -25.43 28.37
N VAL A 23 -50.58 -26.00 27.21
CA VAL A 23 -50.19 -27.25 26.49
C VAL A 23 -50.81 -27.23 25.05
N ALA A 24 -50.40 -28.18 24.19
CA ALA A 24 -51.00 -28.61 22.90
C ALA A 24 -50.76 -27.71 21.67
N ASP A 25 -50.25 -28.19 20.52
CA ASP A 25 -50.49 -29.40 19.70
C ASP A 25 -51.72 -29.35 18.77
N SER A 26 -51.44 -29.42 17.46
CA SER A 26 -52.22 -30.25 16.53
C SER A 26 -51.41 -30.56 15.26
N GLN A 27 -51.37 -31.84 14.86
CA GLN A 27 -50.58 -32.32 13.71
C GLN A 27 -51.36 -32.35 12.39
N ALA A 28 -50.59 -32.37 11.29
CA ALA A 28 -50.80 -33.14 10.05
C ALA A 28 -52.03 -32.89 9.13
N ALA A 29 -51.77 -32.77 7.82
CA ALA A 29 -51.99 -33.86 6.83
C ALA A 29 -52.44 -33.39 5.43
N THR A 30 -51.80 -33.94 4.38
CA THR A 30 -52.36 -34.28 3.04
C THR A 30 -52.85 -33.15 2.09
N ARG A 31 -52.91 -33.30 0.75
CA ARG A 31 -52.24 -34.19 -0.24
C ARG A 31 -52.62 -33.73 -1.67
N ALA A 32 -51.62 -33.58 -2.55
CA ALA A 32 -51.63 -33.64 -4.03
C ALA A 32 -52.76 -33.00 -4.88
N LYS A 33 -52.36 -32.33 -5.98
CA LYS A 33 -52.80 -32.69 -7.35
C LYS A 33 -51.88 -32.15 -8.45
N HIS A 34 -51.82 -32.88 -9.57
CA HIS A 34 -51.07 -32.53 -10.77
C HIS A 34 -51.68 -31.35 -11.56
N GLY A 35 -50.82 -30.60 -12.24
CA GLY A 35 -51.16 -29.81 -13.42
C GLY A 35 -49.95 -29.72 -14.35
N SER A 36 -49.97 -30.45 -15.46
CA SER A 36 -49.03 -30.26 -16.57
C SER A 36 -49.60 -29.20 -17.50
N LEU A 37 -48.77 -28.27 -17.99
CA LEU A 37 -48.88 -27.69 -19.34
C LEU A 37 -47.63 -26.89 -19.72
N SER A 38 -47.30 -26.94 -21.00
CA SER A 38 -46.22 -26.20 -21.67
C SER A 38 -46.67 -24.81 -22.10
N ALA A 39 -45.79 -23.80 -22.06
CA ALA A 39 -45.53 -22.86 -23.18
C ALA A 39 -44.51 -21.76 -22.81
N HIS A 40 -43.89 -21.16 -23.81
CA HIS A 40 -42.89 -20.09 -23.70
C HIS A 40 -43.44 -18.78 -23.11
N ALA A 41 -42.60 -18.08 -22.34
CA ALA A 41 -42.61 -16.62 -22.27
C ALA A 41 -41.20 -16.10 -21.97
N HIS A 42 -40.72 -15.14 -22.77
CA HIS A 42 -39.56 -14.33 -22.40
C HIS A 42 -39.93 -13.42 -21.23
N SER A 43 -39.10 -13.38 -20.18
CA SER A 43 -39.10 -12.25 -19.25
C SER A 43 -37.65 -11.83 -18.95
N SER A 44 -37.43 -10.53 -19.03
CA SER A 44 -36.14 -9.88 -18.81
C SER A 44 -35.67 -10.06 -17.36
N ALA A 45 -34.59 -10.81 -17.16
CA ALA A 45 -33.84 -10.76 -15.90
C ALA A 45 -33.06 -9.44 -15.85
N SER A 46 -33.57 -8.46 -15.12
CA SER A 46 -32.82 -7.24 -14.79
C SER A 46 -31.59 -7.61 -13.93
N PRO A 47 -30.38 -7.16 -14.28
CA PRO A 47 -29.18 -7.50 -13.50
C PRO A 47 -29.19 -6.74 -12.16
N LEU A 48 -29.25 -7.50 -11.06
CA LEU A 48 -29.01 -7.04 -9.69
C LEU A 48 -27.55 -7.32 -9.26
N PRO A 49 -26.57 -6.55 -9.77
CA PRO A 49 -25.36 -6.26 -8.99
C PRO A 49 -25.05 -4.76 -9.02
N ASN A 50 -25.49 -4.01 -8.01
CA ASN A 50 -24.96 -2.66 -7.73
C ASN A 50 -25.37 -2.03 -6.39
N ARG A 51 -26.36 -2.56 -5.64
CA ARG A 51 -26.81 -1.91 -4.40
C ARG A 51 -25.77 -1.91 -3.28
N LEU A 52 -24.96 -2.97 -3.14
CA LEU A 52 -23.93 -3.07 -2.10
C LEU A 52 -22.67 -2.24 -2.40
N SER A 53 -22.22 -2.19 -3.65
CA SER A 53 -21.11 -1.32 -4.09
C SER A 53 -21.47 0.16 -3.97
N HIS A 54 -22.65 0.56 -4.45
CA HIS A 54 -23.13 1.94 -4.29
C HIS A 54 -23.32 2.31 -2.82
N ALA A 55 -23.79 1.41 -1.95
CA ALA A 55 -23.95 1.71 -0.52
C ALA A 55 -22.59 1.94 0.18
N LYS A 56 -21.54 1.18 -0.16
CA LYS A 56 -20.19 1.39 0.37
C LYS A 56 -19.56 2.69 -0.11
N LEU A 57 -19.59 2.94 -1.43
CA LEU A 57 -19.08 4.20 -1.99
C LEU A 57 -19.81 5.40 -1.36
N ARG A 58 -21.13 5.28 -1.18
CA ARG A 58 -21.96 6.29 -0.53
C ARG A 58 -21.64 6.48 0.94
N LEU A 59 -21.39 5.42 1.72
CA LEU A 59 -20.97 5.52 3.11
C LEU A 59 -19.59 6.19 3.25
N ALA A 60 -18.62 5.76 2.45
CA ALA A 60 -17.29 6.37 2.41
C ALA A 60 -17.33 7.83 1.90
N LEU A 61 -18.33 8.20 1.08
CA LEU A 61 -18.65 9.58 0.69
C LEU A 61 -19.34 10.38 1.80
N GLU A 62 -20.24 9.76 2.56
CA GLU A 62 -21.00 10.36 3.66
C GLU A 62 -20.18 10.49 4.96
N SER A 63 -19.03 9.81 5.09
CA SER A 63 -18.09 9.87 6.23
C SER A 63 -16.78 10.59 5.94
N LYS A 64 -16.63 11.28 4.80
CA LYS A 64 -15.36 11.92 4.40
C LYS A 64 -14.85 12.94 5.41
N ASP A 65 -15.74 13.55 6.18
CA ASP A 65 -15.44 14.60 7.15
C ASP A 65 -15.18 14.10 8.58
N GLU A 66 -15.30 12.79 8.83
CA GLU A 66 -15.11 12.20 10.16
C GLU A 66 -13.74 11.54 10.33
N PHE A 67 -13.12 11.80 11.47
CA PHE A 67 -11.90 11.12 11.90
C PHE A 67 -12.20 9.68 12.33
N VAL A 68 -11.23 8.80 12.12
CA VAL A 68 -11.22 7.45 12.73
C VAL A 68 -10.85 7.60 14.20
N SER A 69 -11.52 6.87 15.08
CA SER A 69 -11.23 6.84 16.52
C SER A 69 -10.71 5.49 16.97
N ALA A 70 -9.92 5.49 18.05
CA ALA A 70 -9.36 4.32 18.73
C ALA A 70 -9.66 4.46 20.23
N PRO A 71 -10.81 3.94 20.73
CA PRO A 71 -11.26 4.19 22.10
C PRO A 71 -10.49 3.39 23.17
N GLY A 72 -9.62 2.46 22.76
CA GLY A 72 -8.75 1.68 23.65
C GLY A 72 -9.24 0.25 23.95
N ASP A 73 -10.26 -0.23 23.24
CA ASP A 73 -10.74 -1.61 23.27
C ASP A 73 -9.97 -2.54 22.31
N GLY A 74 -9.00 -2.02 21.58
CA GLY A 74 -8.20 -2.74 20.58
C GLY A 74 -8.71 -2.63 19.15
N HIS A 75 -9.78 -1.85 18.90
CA HIS A 75 -10.42 -1.70 17.59
C HIS A 75 -10.44 -0.23 17.09
N LEU A 76 -10.67 -0.06 15.79
CA LEU A 76 -10.85 1.24 15.14
C LEU A 76 -12.32 1.47 14.79
N TYR A 77 -12.78 2.73 14.89
CA TYR A 77 -14.16 3.10 14.60
C TYR A 77 -14.29 4.33 13.70
N LEU A 78 -15.29 4.32 12.81
CA LEU A 78 -15.70 5.45 11.99
C LEU A 78 -17.22 5.63 12.10
N LYS A 79 -17.68 6.73 12.71
CA LYS A 79 -19.10 6.94 13.11
C LYS A 79 -19.66 5.75 13.92
N ASP A 80 -18.95 5.35 14.97
CA ASP A 80 -19.30 4.26 15.89
C ASP A 80 -19.46 2.87 15.22
N ARG A 81 -18.92 2.70 14.01
CA ARG A 81 -18.86 1.41 13.30
C ARG A 81 -17.44 0.93 13.21
N LEU A 82 -17.24 -0.37 13.41
CA LEU A 82 -15.96 -1.04 13.24
C LEU A 82 -15.33 -0.67 11.89
N PHE A 83 -14.06 -0.25 11.93
CA PHE A 83 -13.28 0.26 10.80
C PHE A 83 -11.90 -0.44 10.74
N ASP A 84 -11.82 -1.63 11.30
CA ASP A 84 -10.63 -2.49 11.23
C ASP A 84 -10.33 -2.87 9.77
N PHE A 85 -9.05 -3.12 9.46
CA PHE A 85 -8.58 -3.30 8.10
C PHE A 85 -7.57 -4.44 7.94
N ARG A 86 -7.59 -5.03 6.74
CA ARG A 86 -6.50 -5.85 6.18
C ARG A 86 -6.24 -5.28 4.79
N SER A 87 -5.01 -4.87 4.52
CA SER A 87 -4.67 -4.08 3.32
C SER A 87 -3.19 -4.24 2.98
N PHE A 88 -2.67 -3.36 2.12
CA PHE A 88 -1.29 -3.35 1.67
C PHE A 88 -0.60 -2.02 2.03
N LYS A 89 0.71 -2.10 2.32
CA LYS A 89 1.56 -0.92 2.36
C LYS A 89 1.86 -0.47 0.93
N TRP A 90 1.75 0.82 0.68
CA TRP A 90 2.29 1.42 -0.52
C TRP A 90 3.76 1.79 -0.34
N VAL A 91 4.59 1.42 -1.33
CA VAL A 91 6.03 1.68 -1.33
C VAL A 91 6.47 2.45 -2.57
N SER A 92 7.63 3.09 -2.47
CA SER A 92 8.33 3.57 -3.65
C SER A 92 8.96 2.40 -4.39
N SER A 93 8.96 2.44 -5.72
CA SER A 93 9.86 1.59 -6.52
C SER A 93 11.26 2.21 -6.68
N LEU A 94 11.55 3.33 -6.02
CA LEU A 94 12.88 3.97 -5.99
C LEU A 94 13.99 3.17 -5.28
N LEU A 95 13.70 1.94 -4.84
CA LEU A 95 14.69 0.96 -4.32
C LEU A 95 15.52 0.28 -5.45
N LEU A 96 15.32 0.69 -6.71
CA LEU A 96 16.10 0.36 -7.90
C LEU A 96 17.27 1.37 -8.05
N LEU A 97 18.52 1.05 -8.45
CA LEU A 97 19.22 -0.19 -8.85
C LEU A 97 20.76 0.07 -8.77
N PRO A 98 21.63 -0.97 -8.86
CA PRO A 98 22.84 -0.76 -9.66
C PRO A 98 23.17 -1.90 -10.65
N PRO A 99 23.92 -1.62 -11.76
CA PRO A 99 24.70 -0.39 -11.99
C PRO A 99 24.36 0.42 -13.27
N ARG A 100 24.14 1.72 -13.03
CA ARG A 100 24.67 2.90 -13.76
C ARG A 100 24.33 3.22 -15.23
N ASP A 101 23.85 2.32 -16.10
CA ASP A 101 23.81 2.62 -17.56
C ASP A 101 22.43 2.71 -18.25
N LEU A 102 21.32 2.76 -17.49
CA LEU A 102 20.00 3.09 -18.05
C LEU A 102 19.34 4.21 -17.26
N GLY A 103 18.99 5.30 -17.94
CA GLY A 103 18.28 6.45 -17.39
C GLY A 103 16.81 6.15 -17.13
N ALA A 104 16.53 5.16 -16.27
CA ALA A 104 15.20 4.89 -15.76
C ALA A 104 14.74 6.12 -14.93
N PRO A 105 13.59 6.73 -15.22
CA PRO A 105 13.07 7.83 -14.42
C PRO A 105 12.71 7.32 -13.01
N ASN A 106 12.94 8.18 -12.02
CA ASN A 106 12.57 7.97 -10.63
C ASN A 106 11.15 7.42 -10.52
N THR A 107 11.02 6.18 -10.05
CA THR A 107 9.71 5.55 -9.88
C THR A 107 9.11 5.96 -8.54
N PRO A 108 7.92 6.59 -8.52
CA PRO A 108 7.52 7.38 -7.37
C PRO A 108 6.80 6.59 -6.27
N THR A 109 6.78 7.17 -5.06
CA THR A 109 5.77 6.90 -4.02
C THR A 109 4.43 7.54 -4.37
N LEU A 110 3.52 7.55 -3.40
CA LEU A 110 2.27 8.27 -3.46
C LEU A 110 2.58 9.77 -3.53
N PHE A 111 3.46 10.26 -2.67
CA PHE A 111 3.67 11.70 -2.47
C PHE A 111 4.60 12.37 -3.49
N ASP A 112 5.40 11.62 -4.24
CA ASP A 112 6.09 12.10 -5.46
C ASP A 112 5.53 11.47 -6.75
N GLY A 113 4.35 10.85 -6.66
CA GLY A 113 3.60 10.15 -7.71
C GLY A 113 3.31 10.95 -8.98
N ASP A 114 3.22 10.28 -10.12
CA ASP A 114 2.42 10.78 -11.24
C ASP A 114 0.93 10.44 -11.00
N GLU A 115 0.03 11.29 -11.51
CA GLU A 115 -1.40 11.28 -11.12
C GLU A 115 -2.07 9.94 -11.34
N PHE A 116 -1.87 9.32 -12.52
CA PHE A 116 -2.56 8.10 -12.85
C PHE A 116 -2.08 6.95 -11.95
N GLN A 117 -0.80 6.87 -11.63
CA GLN A 117 -0.25 5.81 -10.77
C GLN A 117 -0.78 5.90 -9.34
N GLY A 118 -0.81 7.10 -8.76
CA GLY A 118 -1.38 7.33 -7.44
C GLY A 118 -2.89 7.07 -7.42
N ARG A 119 -3.61 7.51 -8.46
CA ARG A 119 -5.04 7.24 -8.63
C ARG A 119 -5.36 5.76 -8.80
N ASP A 120 -4.59 5.02 -9.58
CA ASP A 120 -4.78 3.59 -9.84
C ASP A 120 -4.64 2.75 -8.55
N LEU A 121 -3.64 3.07 -7.71
CA LEU A 121 -3.58 2.52 -6.35
C LEU A 121 -4.79 2.91 -5.53
N ILE A 122 -5.11 4.19 -5.45
CA ILE A 122 -6.19 4.68 -4.59
C ILE A 122 -7.51 4.00 -4.98
N GLN A 123 -7.75 3.77 -6.28
CA GLN A 123 -8.88 2.99 -6.81
C GLN A 123 -8.78 1.49 -6.48
N THR A 124 -7.57 0.93 -6.44
CA THR A 124 -7.32 -0.44 -5.99
C THR A 124 -7.63 -0.62 -4.50
N ILE A 125 -7.09 0.24 -3.62
CA ILE A 125 -7.28 0.20 -2.17
C ILE A 125 -8.74 0.51 -1.77
N ALA A 126 -9.46 1.34 -2.54
CA ALA A 126 -10.88 1.63 -2.35
C ALA A 126 -11.80 0.39 -2.44
N ALA A 127 -11.29 -0.77 -2.87
CA ALA A 127 -12.05 -2.01 -2.96
C ALA A 127 -12.03 -2.90 -1.70
N PHE A 128 -11.10 -2.67 -0.77
CA PHE A 128 -10.99 -3.41 0.49
C PHE A 128 -12.06 -2.97 1.50
N GLY A 129 -12.32 -3.78 2.53
CA GLY A 129 -13.47 -3.57 3.43
C GLY A 129 -13.46 -2.25 4.18
N SER A 130 -12.33 -1.93 4.82
CA SER A 130 -11.99 -0.59 5.29
C SER A 130 -10.84 -0.08 4.42
N PRO A 131 -11.08 0.89 3.51
CA PRO A 131 -10.04 1.39 2.62
C PRO A 131 -8.97 2.20 3.37
N VAL A 132 -7.87 1.53 3.74
CA VAL A 132 -6.72 2.14 4.42
C VAL A 132 -5.44 1.72 3.70
N THR A 133 -4.47 2.61 3.54
CA THR A 133 -3.09 2.24 3.19
C THR A 133 -2.09 2.99 4.06
N ARG A 134 -0.98 2.32 4.41
CA ARG A 134 0.19 2.97 5.01
C ARG A 134 1.12 3.40 3.89
N THR A 135 1.55 4.65 3.93
CA THR A 135 2.42 5.23 2.91
C THR A 135 3.89 4.91 3.22
N TYR A 136 4.79 5.35 2.34
CA TYR A 136 6.18 5.54 2.74
C TYR A 136 6.39 6.92 3.37
N THR A 137 7.64 7.26 3.69
CA THR A 137 7.98 8.45 4.48
C THR A 137 8.09 9.72 3.65
N LEU A 138 8.19 10.88 4.31
CA LEU A 138 8.69 12.08 3.62
C LEU A 138 10.12 11.81 3.12
N HIS A 139 10.40 12.27 1.90
CA HIS A 139 11.69 12.10 1.25
C HIS A 139 12.66 13.24 1.59
N VAL A 140 13.93 12.92 1.87
CA VAL A 140 15.00 13.88 2.17
C VAL A 140 16.07 13.78 1.08
N ALA A 141 16.35 14.89 0.39
CA ALA A 141 17.39 14.90 -0.63
C ALA A 141 18.76 14.64 0.01
N ASN A 142 19.55 13.73 -0.56
CA ASN A 142 20.89 13.41 -0.05
C ASN A 142 21.97 13.37 -1.15
N ASN A 143 21.62 13.54 -2.43
CA ASN A 143 22.57 13.51 -3.56
C ASN A 143 23.60 14.67 -3.64
N MET A 144 23.48 15.68 -2.77
CA MET A 144 24.52 16.71 -2.57
C MET A 144 25.69 16.16 -1.76
N PHE A 145 25.46 15.13 -0.96
CA PHE A 145 26.51 14.39 -0.28
C PHE A 145 27.10 13.33 -1.22
N SER A 146 28.39 13.06 -1.09
CA SER A 146 29.16 12.21 -2.04
C SER A 146 28.72 10.74 -2.09
N ASP A 147 27.92 10.30 -1.13
CA ASP A 147 27.39 8.94 -1.02
C ASP A 147 25.86 8.86 -1.14
N GLY A 148 25.16 9.98 -1.32
CA GLY A 148 23.72 10.01 -1.51
C GLY A 148 23.29 9.87 -2.98
N VAL A 149 22.01 9.53 -3.16
CA VAL A 149 21.38 9.23 -4.47
C VAL A 149 20.03 9.92 -4.65
N GLN A 150 19.35 10.29 -3.55
CA GLN A 150 18.02 10.88 -3.56
C GLN A 150 18.08 12.35 -3.99
N PRO A 151 17.45 12.75 -5.11
CA PRO A 151 17.59 14.11 -5.64
C PRO A 151 16.53 15.08 -5.08
N PRO A 152 16.81 16.40 -5.06
CA PRO A 152 15.84 17.43 -4.71
C PRO A 152 14.53 17.33 -5.50
N SER A 153 14.59 16.93 -6.77
CA SER A 153 13.44 16.77 -7.68
C SER A 153 12.47 15.64 -7.32
N SER A 154 12.76 14.84 -6.29
CA SER A 154 11.87 13.80 -5.75
C SER A 154 11.79 13.86 -4.22
N SER A 155 12.21 14.97 -3.61
CA SER A 155 12.35 15.12 -2.16
C SER A 155 11.48 16.22 -1.60
N HIS A 156 10.92 16.00 -0.41
CA HIS A 156 10.08 16.95 0.30
C HIS A 156 10.94 17.98 1.07
N ILE A 157 12.04 17.51 1.67
CA ILE A 157 13.09 18.32 2.31
C ILE A 157 14.32 18.30 1.40
N ILE A 158 14.88 19.47 1.08
CA ILE A 158 16.03 19.59 0.16
C ILE A 158 17.27 20.23 0.77
N GLY A 159 17.17 20.76 1.99
CA GLY A 159 18.28 21.39 2.71
C GLY A 159 17.85 22.01 4.04
N TRP A 160 18.81 22.63 4.72
CA TRP A 160 18.61 23.50 5.88
C TRP A 160 19.04 24.92 5.51
N ASP A 161 18.29 25.92 5.97
CA ASP A 161 18.67 27.33 5.87
C ASP A 161 19.02 27.87 7.25
N GLU A 162 20.28 28.23 7.45
CA GLU A 162 20.77 28.79 8.70
C GLU A 162 20.24 30.21 8.97
N GLU A 163 19.94 31.01 7.94
CA GLU A 163 19.46 32.38 8.11
C GLU A 163 18.04 32.43 8.71
N SER A 164 17.13 31.57 8.23
CA SER A 164 15.79 31.39 8.82
C SER A 164 15.72 30.32 9.90
N SER A 165 16.78 29.54 10.10
CA SER A 165 16.87 28.42 11.05
C SER A 165 15.75 27.38 10.85
N ASN A 166 15.48 27.04 9.59
CA ASN A 166 14.38 26.19 9.15
C ASN A 166 14.78 25.32 7.94
N TRP A 167 13.96 24.32 7.61
CA TRP A 167 14.17 23.47 6.44
C TRP A 167 13.82 24.17 5.13
N ILE A 168 14.52 23.79 4.06
CA ILE A 168 14.20 24.16 2.69
C ILE A 168 13.30 23.06 2.11
N TYR A 169 12.10 23.45 1.67
CA TYR A 169 11.06 22.54 1.15
C TYR A 169 10.92 22.63 -0.37
N ASN A 170 10.66 21.51 -1.04
CA ASN A 170 10.33 21.50 -2.47
C ASN A 170 8.80 21.58 -2.67
N GLU A 171 8.30 22.77 -2.99
CA GLU A 171 6.86 23.00 -3.17
C GLU A 171 6.22 22.10 -4.24
N ASP A 172 6.91 21.76 -5.33
CA ASP A 172 6.32 20.90 -6.38
C ASP A 172 6.05 19.48 -5.87
N ILE A 173 6.90 18.95 -4.98
CA ILE A 173 6.69 17.64 -4.35
C ILE A 173 5.63 17.71 -3.25
N TRP A 174 5.61 18.77 -2.44
CA TRP A 174 4.52 18.99 -1.49
C TRP A 174 3.15 19.14 -2.18
N ARG A 175 3.10 19.67 -3.40
CA ARG A 175 1.86 19.73 -4.20
C ARG A 175 1.45 18.37 -4.79
N LYS A 176 2.40 17.47 -5.10
CA LYS A 176 2.08 16.06 -5.42
C LYS A 176 1.47 15.34 -4.21
N MET A 177 2.01 15.57 -3.01
CA MET A 177 1.42 15.09 -1.75
C MET A 177 -0.02 15.62 -1.54
N ASP A 178 -0.24 16.93 -1.74
CA ASP A 178 -1.58 17.53 -1.67
C ASP A 178 -2.57 16.84 -2.63
N GLN A 179 -2.14 16.57 -3.87
CA GLN A 179 -2.95 15.91 -4.88
C GLN A 179 -3.38 14.50 -4.45
N MET A 180 -2.48 13.73 -3.84
CA MET A 180 -2.81 12.38 -3.38
C MET A 180 -3.68 12.36 -2.13
N LEU A 181 -3.54 13.33 -1.24
CA LEU A 181 -4.49 13.52 -0.14
C LEU A 181 -5.89 13.82 -0.68
N ASP A 182 -6.02 14.71 -1.67
CA ASP A 182 -7.30 15.02 -2.31
C ASP A 182 -7.87 13.83 -3.11
N LEU A 183 -7.04 13.04 -3.83
CA LEU A 183 -7.49 11.82 -4.49
C LEU A 183 -7.92 10.74 -3.49
N SER A 184 -7.18 10.53 -2.40
CA SER A 184 -7.54 9.59 -1.33
C SER A 184 -8.87 9.99 -0.72
N ARG A 185 -9.03 11.29 -0.43
CA ARG A 185 -10.29 11.90 0.00
C ARG A 185 -11.42 11.71 -1.02
N LYS A 186 -11.16 11.82 -2.33
CA LYS A 186 -12.15 11.59 -3.40
C LYS A 186 -12.61 10.13 -3.48
N HIS A 187 -11.74 9.17 -3.21
CA HIS A 187 -12.07 7.74 -3.23
C HIS A 187 -12.46 7.15 -1.86
N GLY A 188 -12.30 7.89 -0.76
CA GLY A 188 -12.62 7.43 0.58
C GLY A 188 -11.54 6.56 1.23
N VAL A 189 -10.31 6.59 0.69
CA VAL A 189 -9.15 5.90 1.26
C VAL A 189 -8.58 6.73 2.41
N ARG A 190 -8.23 6.08 3.52
CA ARG A 190 -7.53 6.68 4.65
C ARG A 190 -6.04 6.37 4.61
N LEU A 191 -5.21 7.32 5.04
CA LEU A 191 -3.75 7.18 5.03
C LEU A 191 -3.17 7.09 6.45
N ILE A 192 -2.22 6.18 6.65
CA ILE A 192 -1.27 6.23 7.76
C ILE A 192 0.07 6.72 7.22
N ILE A 193 0.62 7.79 7.81
CA ILE A 193 1.78 8.51 7.26
C ILE A 193 2.93 8.48 8.28
N PRO A 194 3.95 7.62 8.07
CA PRO A 194 5.22 7.73 8.81
C PRO A 194 5.97 8.97 8.35
N ILE A 195 6.34 9.85 9.27
CA ILE A 195 6.86 11.18 8.89
C ILE A 195 8.30 11.09 8.34
N ILE A 196 9.18 10.30 8.95
CA ILE A 196 10.60 10.18 8.58
C ILE A 196 11.05 8.72 8.58
N ASN A 197 12.05 8.39 7.74
CA ASN A 197 12.63 7.04 7.70
C ASN A 197 13.77 6.89 8.72
N GLN A 198 13.96 5.65 9.17
CA GLN A 198 15.12 5.15 9.90
C GLN A 198 16.45 5.25 9.12
N ASP A 199 17.57 5.14 9.84
CA ASP A 199 18.95 5.28 9.37
C ASP A 199 19.68 3.97 9.03
N TYR A 200 19.00 2.82 9.11
CA TYR A 200 19.62 1.51 9.08
C TYR A 200 20.34 1.18 7.77
N GLY A 201 21.40 0.39 7.91
CA GLY A 201 22.30 0.02 6.83
C GLY A 201 23.36 1.09 6.63
N GLY A 202 23.61 1.48 5.38
CA GLY A 202 24.53 2.55 5.03
C GLY A 202 23.95 3.43 3.93
N SER A 203 24.75 4.35 3.40
CA SER A 203 24.32 5.19 2.28
C SER A 203 23.87 4.38 1.05
N GLY A 204 24.44 3.18 0.83
CA GLY A 204 23.99 2.24 -0.21
C GLY A 204 22.60 1.60 -0.02
N THR A 205 21.91 1.86 1.09
CA THR A 205 20.51 1.47 1.32
C THR A 205 19.59 2.68 1.55
N ASN A 206 20.12 3.90 1.39
CA ASN A 206 19.45 5.15 1.76
C ASN A 206 18.80 5.85 0.54
N TRP A 207 17.79 5.19 -0.02
CA TRP A 207 17.23 5.55 -1.33
C TRP A 207 16.26 6.73 -1.32
N VAL A 208 15.54 6.97 -0.21
CA VAL A 208 14.58 8.10 -0.08
C VAL A 208 15.04 9.19 0.89
N GLY A 209 16.23 9.03 1.46
CA GLY A 209 16.68 9.82 2.61
C GLY A 209 16.08 9.37 3.95
N ASN A 210 16.66 9.86 5.04
CA ASN A 210 16.25 9.48 6.39
C ASN A 210 16.62 10.53 7.45
N PHE A 211 16.38 10.21 8.73
CA PHE A 211 16.70 11.12 9.83
C PHE A 211 18.19 11.47 9.94
N ASN A 212 19.09 10.59 9.48
CA ASN A 212 20.53 10.88 9.47
C ASN A 212 20.88 11.91 8.39
N ASP A 213 20.17 11.94 7.24
CA ASP A 213 20.35 13.04 6.27
C ASP A 213 19.79 14.37 6.80
N LEU A 214 18.74 14.36 7.62
CA LEU A 214 18.30 15.58 8.33
C LEU A 214 19.41 16.09 9.28
N ILE A 215 20.12 15.21 9.98
CA ILE A 215 21.32 15.58 10.76
C ILE A 215 22.38 16.19 9.85
N ARG A 216 22.69 15.55 8.71
CA ARG A 216 23.72 16.04 7.77
C ARG A 216 23.40 17.44 7.24
N HIS A 217 22.14 17.72 6.93
CA HIS A 217 21.67 19.05 6.53
C HIS A 217 21.76 20.06 7.68
N ARG A 218 21.27 19.72 8.88
CA ARG A 218 21.19 20.62 10.04
C ARG A 218 22.55 21.05 10.60
N TYR A 219 23.62 20.27 10.36
CA TYR A 219 24.96 20.51 10.89
C TYR A 219 26.08 20.54 9.83
N ASP A 220 25.74 20.56 8.52
CA ASP A 220 26.69 20.44 7.39
C ASP A 220 27.70 19.27 7.54
N ILE A 221 27.19 18.06 7.82
CA ILE A 221 28.02 16.87 8.01
C ILE A 221 28.10 16.04 6.73
N GLN A 222 29.22 16.18 6.02
CA GLN A 222 29.42 15.55 4.71
C GLN A 222 29.53 14.01 4.71
N GLY A 223 29.72 13.35 5.85
CA GLY A 223 29.85 11.88 5.93
C GLY A 223 28.70 11.21 6.70
N TYR A 224 28.02 10.22 6.10
CA TYR A 224 26.87 9.54 6.70
C TYR A 224 27.17 8.94 8.09
N ALA A 225 28.26 8.16 8.20
CA ALA A 225 28.69 7.60 9.49
C ALA A 225 29.22 8.65 10.47
N ALA A 226 29.72 9.80 9.98
CA ALA A 226 30.18 10.88 10.84
C ALA A 226 29.00 11.61 11.50
N ALA A 227 27.91 11.83 10.76
CA ALA A 227 26.67 12.41 11.28
C ALA A 227 26.06 11.52 12.38
N ASN A 228 25.94 10.22 12.10
CA ASN A 228 25.40 9.22 13.02
C ASN A 228 26.17 9.13 14.35
N HIS A 229 27.50 9.26 14.29
CA HIS A 229 28.36 9.29 15.48
C HIS A 229 28.37 10.63 16.21
N ALA A 230 28.17 11.74 15.50
CA ALA A 230 28.25 13.09 16.07
C ALA A 230 26.96 13.50 16.82
N VAL A 231 25.79 13.06 16.33
CA VAL A 231 24.48 13.53 16.79
C VAL A 231 23.56 12.35 17.03
N ASP A 232 23.02 12.26 18.24
CA ASP A 232 22.02 11.25 18.62
C ASP A 232 20.62 11.82 18.37
N TRP A 233 19.97 11.37 17.30
CA TRP A 233 18.64 11.82 16.84
C TRP A 233 17.58 11.87 17.96
N PHE A 234 17.65 10.95 18.92
CA PHE A 234 16.62 10.81 19.95
C PHE A 234 16.89 11.65 21.21
N THR A 235 18.10 12.18 21.38
CA THR A 235 18.47 12.94 22.58
C THR A 235 19.02 14.35 22.31
N ASP A 236 19.46 14.64 21.08
CA ASP A 236 19.88 15.97 20.69
C ASP A 236 18.68 16.94 20.63
N ARG A 237 18.77 18.03 21.39
CA ARG A 237 17.66 18.99 21.56
C ARG A 237 17.46 19.89 20.35
N GLU A 238 18.51 20.17 19.59
CA GLU A 238 18.44 20.96 18.36
C GLU A 238 17.79 20.14 17.25
N MET A 239 18.10 18.83 17.14
CA MET A 239 17.42 17.93 16.21
C MET A 239 15.95 17.70 16.57
N ILE A 240 15.63 17.48 17.85
CA ILE A 240 14.21 17.35 18.29
C ILE A 240 13.44 18.64 17.97
N SER A 241 14.05 19.81 18.20
CA SER A 241 13.45 21.11 17.83
C SER A 241 13.25 21.23 16.31
N SER A 242 14.29 20.93 15.52
CA SER A 242 14.26 21.02 14.06
C SER A 242 13.26 20.03 13.45
N TYR A 243 13.13 18.83 14.00
CA TYR A 243 12.12 17.85 13.58
C TYR A 243 10.70 18.33 13.90
N LYS A 244 10.48 18.96 15.06
CA LYS A 244 9.22 19.64 15.35
C LYS A 244 8.92 20.79 14.39
N GLN A 245 9.92 21.49 13.85
CA GLN A 245 9.69 22.48 12.79
C GLN A 245 9.14 21.83 11.50
N LEU A 246 9.72 20.71 11.06
CA LEU A 246 9.21 19.92 9.92
C LEU A 246 7.75 19.48 10.15
N ILE A 247 7.43 18.94 11.33
CA ILE A 247 6.06 18.56 11.70
C ILE A 247 5.13 19.77 11.70
N THR A 248 5.59 20.92 12.19
CA THR A 248 4.82 22.17 12.23
C THR A 248 4.52 22.71 10.83
N PHE A 249 5.49 22.66 9.91
CA PHE A 249 5.26 22.99 8.51
C PHE A 249 4.24 22.04 7.87
N PHE A 250 4.47 20.73 8.01
CA PHE A 250 3.64 19.69 7.41
C PHE A 250 2.17 19.80 7.85
N LEU A 251 1.90 19.83 9.17
CA LEU A 251 0.53 19.80 9.69
C LEU A 251 -0.19 21.16 9.57
N ASN A 252 0.53 22.27 9.39
CA ASN A 252 -0.08 23.57 9.11
C ASN A 252 -0.18 23.92 7.62
N ARG A 253 0.41 23.11 6.73
CA ARG A 253 0.23 23.25 5.29
C ARG A 253 -1.25 23.19 4.94
N ILE A 254 -1.70 24.12 4.10
CA ILE A 254 -3.02 24.09 3.48
C ILE A 254 -2.85 23.36 2.14
N ASN A 255 -3.57 22.25 1.97
CA ASN A 255 -3.55 21.44 0.77
C ASN A 255 -4.00 22.28 -0.44
N THR A 256 -3.15 22.37 -1.46
CA THR A 256 -3.36 23.26 -2.63
C THR A 256 -4.48 22.81 -3.59
N TYR A 257 -5.03 21.60 -3.43
CA TYR A 257 -6.10 21.05 -4.26
C TYR A 257 -7.49 21.16 -3.60
N ASN A 258 -7.58 20.93 -2.29
CA ASN A 258 -8.86 20.91 -1.56
C ASN A 258 -9.02 22.03 -0.51
N GLY A 259 -7.97 22.79 -0.20
CA GLY A 259 -8.01 23.91 0.74
C GLY A 259 -8.09 23.52 2.23
N ILE A 260 -7.96 22.23 2.56
CA ILE A 260 -7.98 21.72 3.93
C ILE A 260 -6.56 21.82 4.51
N ARG A 261 -6.45 22.30 5.76
CA ARG A 261 -5.20 22.23 6.52
C ARG A 261 -4.90 20.78 6.87
N ILE A 262 -3.68 20.30 6.61
CA ILE A 262 -3.33 18.88 6.74
C ILE A 262 -3.60 18.31 8.14
N GLY A 263 -3.32 19.06 9.21
CA GLY A 263 -3.63 18.67 10.59
C GLY A 263 -5.13 18.61 10.93
N ASP A 264 -6.01 19.07 10.04
CA ASP A 264 -7.46 19.00 10.13
C ASP A 264 -8.09 18.08 9.05
N ASP A 265 -7.29 17.34 8.26
CA ASP A 265 -7.81 16.48 7.19
C ASP A 265 -8.11 15.05 7.71
N PRO A 266 -9.40 14.66 7.88
CA PRO A 266 -9.81 13.30 8.29
C PRO A 266 -9.50 12.21 7.26
N THR A 267 -8.94 12.55 6.10
CA THR A 267 -8.34 11.58 5.18
C THR A 267 -7.12 10.89 5.78
N ILE A 268 -6.46 11.53 6.75
CA ILE A 268 -5.34 10.96 7.50
C ILE A 268 -5.91 10.21 8.71
N LEU A 269 -5.70 8.90 8.77
CA LEU A 269 -6.04 8.06 9.92
C LEU A 269 -5.09 8.36 11.06
N ALA A 270 -3.79 8.25 10.80
CA ALA A 270 -2.74 8.51 11.78
C ALA A 270 -1.49 9.14 11.17
N PHE A 271 -0.82 9.97 11.95
CA PHE A 271 0.59 10.27 11.75
C PHE A 271 1.42 9.31 12.60
N GLU A 272 2.43 8.70 12.01
CA GLU A 272 3.37 7.80 12.67
C GLU A 272 4.71 8.53 12.89
N THR A 273 5.28 8.39 14.10
CA THR A 273 6.45 9.20 14.53
C THR A 273 7.71 9.00 13.67
N GLY A 274 7.79 7.87 12.95
CA GLY A 274 8.76 7.57 11.91
C GLY A 274 8.72 6.07 11.57
N ASN A 275 9.18 5.67 10.39
CA ASN A 275 9.19 4.26 10.01
C ASN A 275 10.35 3.51 10.69
N GLU A 276 10.05 2.48 11.49
CA GLU A 276 11.02 1.58 12.13
C GLU A 276 12.05 2.27 13.05
N MET A 277 11.58 3.18 13.89
CA MET A 277 12.44 3.95 14.80
C MET A 277 13.02 3.07 15.91
N ASN A 278 14.34 3.00 15.99
CA ASN A 278 15.06 2.13 16.92
C ASN A 278 16.25 2.91 17.51
N TRP A 279 16.67 2.57 18.73
CA TRP A 279 17.75 3.29 19.40
C TRP A 279 18.96 2.39 19.68
N GLY A 280 20.10 2.73 19.07
CA GLY A 280 21.38 2.08 19.35
C GLY A 280 22.07 2.59 20.63
N SER A 281 23.25 2.05 20.92
CA SER A 281 24.13 2.62 21.94
C SER A 281 25.34 3.29 21.28
N LYS A 282 25.90 4.33 21.89
CA LYS A 282 27.05 5.12 21.39
C LYS A 282 28.35 4.33 21.10
N LYS A 283 28.36 3.00 21.25
CA LYS A 283 29.51 2.12 20.98
C LYS A 283 29.15 0.80 20.29
N GLN A 284 27.86 0.47 20.11
CA GLN A 284 27.41 -0.79 19.51
C GLN A 284 26.02 -0.65 18.86
N THR A 285 25.88 -1.23 17.65
CA THR A 285 24.64 -1.41 16.89
C THR A 285 23.72 -2.45 17.54
N ILE A 286 23.20 -2.12 18.72
CA ILE A 286 22.15 -2.89 19.38
C ILE A 286 20.77 -2.35 18.98
N HIS A 287 20.32 -2.71 17.78
CA HIS A 287 18.98 -2.41 17.24
C HIS A 287 17.82 -3.13 17.97
N ARG A 288 17.99 -3.39 19.27
CA ARG A 288 17.12 -4.17 20.16
C ARG A 288 16.34 -3.29 21.14
N ARG A 289 16.41 -1.97 21.01
CA ARG A 289 15.62 -1.01 21.80
C ARG A 289 14.72 -0.18 20.89
N PRO A 290 13.52 0.17 21.35
CA PRO A 290 12.63 1.11 20.65
C PRO A 290 13.23 2.52 20.66
N ALA A 291 12.56 3.46 20.01
CA ALA A 291 12.76 4.87 20.33
C ALA A 291 12.50 5.10 21.84
N PRO A 292 13.22 6.04 22.51
CA PRO A 292 12.97 6.32 23.92
C PRO A 292 11.53 6.82 24.11
N ALA A 293 10.84 6.35 25.16
CA ALA A 293 9.47 6.80 25.44
C ALA A 293 9.38 8.33 25.52
N SER A 294 10.32 8.97 26.22
CA SER A 294 10.39 10.43 26.32
C SER A 294 10.46 11.15 24.96
N TRP A 295 11.14 10.59 23.96
CA TRP A 295 11.17 11.13 22.60
C TRP A 295 9.82 10.94 21.89
N THR A 296 9.28 9.72 21.87
CA THR A 296 8.00 9.45 21.21
C THR A 296 6.88 10.28 21.82
N ILE A 297 6.80 10.36 23.16
CA ILE A 297 5.80 11.17 23.88
C ILE A 297 5.97 12.66 23.54
N GLU A 298 7.20 13.17 23.48
CA GLU A 298 7.46 14.57 23.15
C GLU A 298 7.06 14.93 21.70
N ILE A 299 7.26 14.01 20.75
CA ILE A 299 6.84 14.17 19.35
C ILE A 299 5.33 13.98 19.19
N ALA A 300 4.75 12.96 19.80
CA ALA A 300 3.32 12.68 19.78
C ALA A 300 2.50 13.84 20.36
N LYS A 301 2.95 14.43 21.48
CA LYS A 301 2.34 15.63 22.07
C LYS A 301 2.41 16.84 21.14
N HIS A 302 3.48 16.97 20.35
CA HIS A 302 3.60 18.04 19.34
C HIS A 302 2.68 17.81 18.15
N ILE A 303 2.53 16.56 17.69
CA ILE A 303 1.55 16.20 16.66
C ILE A 303 0.12 16.48 17.17
N LYS A 304 -0.26 16.02 18.36
CA LYS A 304 -1.59 16.26 18.96
C LYS A 304 -1.90 17.74 19.20
N SER A 305 -0.90 18.61 19.43
CA SER A 305 -1.15 20.05 19.56
C SER A 305 -1.53 20.73 18.23
N LEU A 306 -1.14 20.12 17.11
CA LEU A 306 -1.43 20.58 15.75
C LEU A 306 -2.63 19.84 15.13
N ALA A 307 -2.78 18.55 15.41
CA ALA A 307 -3.80 17.67 14.85
C ALA A 307 -4.54 16.92 15.99
N PRO A 308 -5.33 17.62 16.82
CA PRO A 308 -5.89 17.05 18.06
C PRO A 308 -6.94 15.94 17.84
N LYS A 309 -7.48 15.82 16.61
CA LYS A 309 -8.45 14.79 16.23
C LYS A 309 -7.84 13.59 15.50
N THR A 310 -6.63 13.74 14.94
CA THR A 310 -5.94 12.67 14.22
C THR A 310 -5.30 11.72 15.22
N LEU A 311 -5.25 10.43 14.88
CA LEU A 311 -4.55 9.45 15.69
C LEU A 311 -3.02 9.63 15.53
N VAL A 312 -2.27 9.23 16.55
CA VAL A 312 -0.81 9.16 16.53
C VAL A 312 -0.40 7.72 16.75
N MET A 313 0.42 7.23 15.84
CA MET A 313 0.99 5.90 15.87
C MET A 313 2.45 5.99 16.35
N ASP A 314 2.80 5.18 17.34
CA ASP A 314 4.20 4.90 17.64
C ASP A 314 4.80 4.04 16.51
N GLY A 315 5.89 4.55 15.93
CA GLY A 315 6.65 3.87 14.89
C GLY A 315 7.93 3.20 15.40
N SER A 316 7.98 2.86 16.69
CA SER A 316 9.13 2.19 17.29
C SER A 316 9.26 0.76 16.80
N PHE A 317 10.50 0.29 16.63
CA PHE A 317 10.76 -1.07 16.16
C PHE A 317 12.03 -1.65 16.76
N ALA A 318 11.90 -2.15 17.99
CA ALA A 318 12.96 -2.90 18.65
C ALA A 318 13.05 -4.31 18.05
N ARG A 319 14.24 -4.80 17.66
CA ARG A 319 14.46 -6.23 17.35
C ARG A 319 14.56 -7.10 18.61
N ASN A 320 13.54 -6.96 19.44
CA ASN A 320 13.22 -7.77 20.59
C ASN A 320 11.70 -7.61 20.86
N PRO A 321 10.84 -8.52 20.36
CA PRO A 321 9.39 -8.43 20.56
C PRO A 321 8.95 -8.34 22.03
N GLU A 322 9.71 -8.95 22.95
CA GLU A 322 9.47 -8.86 24.40
C GLU A 322 9.75 -7.47 25.00
N ALA A 323 10.37 -6.57 24.24
CA ALA A 323 10.64 -5.19 24.61
C ALA A 323 10.38 -4.24 23.43
N ALA A 324 9.28 -4.48 22.70
CA ALA A 324 8.89 -3.70 21.52
C ALA A 324 8.66 -2.21 21.83
N TRP A 325 8.23 -1.89 23.06
CA TRP A 325 8.06 -0.52 23.58
C TRP A 325 8.52 -0.41 25.04
N GLU A 326 8.86 0.81 25.47
CA GLU A 326 9.06 1.15 26.87
C GLU A 326 7.68 1.42 27.55
N GLU A 327 7.47 0.94 28.78
CA GLU A 327 6.17 1.01 29.48
C GLU A 327 5.58 2.43 29.57
N GLU A 328 6.44 3.44 29.77
CA GLU A 328 6.04 4.86 29.82
C GLU A 328 5.34 5.34 28.53
N VAL A 329 5.73 4.85 27.35
CA VAL A 329 5.04 5.25 26.11
C VAL A 329 3.68 4.59 26.00
N LEU A 330 3.52 3.33 26.42
CA LEU A 330 2.24 2.60 26.39
C LEU A 330 1.14 3.30 27.22
N ASP A 331 1.49 3.91 28.35
CA ASP A 331 0.59 4.72 29.19
C ASP A 331 0.33 6.15 28.66
N SER A 332 1.00 6.58 27.58
CA SER A 332 0.91 7.95 27.07
C SER A 332 -0.49 8.32 26.58
N PRO A 333 -1.08 9.45 27.01
CA PRO A 333 -2.36 9.93 26.46
C PRO A 333 -2.22 10.58 25.07
N TYR A 334 -1.01 10.68 24.53
CA TYR A 334 -0.74 11.32 23.23
C TYR A 334 -0.52 10.32 22.09
N VAL A 335 -0.35 9.04 22.40
CA VAL A 335 -0.17 7.94 21.44
C VAL A 335 -1.40 7.03 21.52
N ASP A 336 -2.05 6.78 20.39
CA ASP A 336 -3.29 6.00 20.31
C ASP A 336 -3.02 4.58 19.77
N LEU A 337 -2.11 4.48 18.79
CA LEU A 337 -1.80 3.26 18.04
C LEU A 337 -0.35 2.84 18.25
N TYR A 338 -0.10 1.52 18.27
CA TYR A 338 1.24 0.94 18.34
C TYR A 338 1.42 -0.02 17.17
N SER A 339 2.60 -0.01 16.55
CA SER A 339 2.87 -0.81 15.37
C SER A 339 4.16 -1.60 15.44
N TYR A 340 4.13 -2.82 14.91
CA TYR A 340 5.29 -3.69 14.80
C TYR A 340 5.24 -4.45 13.47
N HIS A 341 6.41 -4.86 12.95
CA HIS A 341 6.54 -5.50 11.64
C HIS A 341 6.95 -6.97 11.78
N LEU A 342 6.29 -7.87 11.04
CA LEU A 342 6.51 -9.33 11.11
C LEU A 342 6.88 -9.91 9.75
N TYR A 343 8.16 -10.28 9.57
CA TYR A 343 8.73 -10.65 8.27
C TYR A 343 9.27 -12.08 8.24
N GLY A 344 8.61 -12.94 7.46
CA GLY A 344 8.85 -14.37 7.41
C GLY A 344 7.93 -15.16 8.36
N THR A 345 7.73 -16.44 8.07
CA THR A 345 6.74 -17.27 8.76
C THR A 345 6.95 -17.36 10.28
N GLY A 346 8.20 -17.43 10.75
CA GLY A 346 8.53 -17.51 12.18
C GLY A 346 8.15 -16.27 12.99
N ASP A 347 8.14 -15.08 12.38
CA ASP A 347 7.78 -13.84 13.09
C ASP A 347 6.29 -13.83 13.51
N THR A 348 5.43 -14.62 12.85
CA THR A 348 4.00 -14.72 13.22
C THR A 348 3.78 -15.20 14.66
N GLU A 349 4.71 -15.98 15.23
CA GLU A 349 4.65 -16.47 16.61
C GLU A 349 4.68 -15.33 17.64
N PHE A 350 5.25 -14.16 17.29
CA PHE A 350 5.32 -13.00 18.18
C PHE A 350 4.04 -12.14 18.20
N TYR A 351 3.06 -12.42 17.33
CA TYR A 351 1.85 -11.61 17.23
C TYR A 351 1.13 -11.43 18.58
N GLN A 352 0.90 -12.53 19.31
CA GLN A 352 0.07 -12.50 20.52
C GLN A 352 0.71 -11.67 21.64
N ILE A 353 2.02 -11.79 21.86
CA ILE A 353 2.70 -11.03 22.92
C ILE A 353 2.71 -9.51 22.63
N LEU A 354 2.79 -9.12 21.36
CA LEU A 354 2.73 -7.71 20.93
C LEU A 354 1.32 -7.14 21.10
N GLN A 355 0.30 -7.89 20.66
CA GLN A 355 -1.11 -7.55 20.83
C GLN A 355 -1.46 -7.41 22.33
N ASP A 356 -1.10 -8.40 23.15
CA ASP A 356 -1.40 -8.42 24.59
C ASP A 356 -0.72 -7.28 25.33
N GLN A 357 0.55 -6.97 25.01
CA GLN A 357 1.27 -5.84 25.60
C GLN A 357 0.54 -4.51 25.33
N VAL A 358 0.06 -4.30 24.11
CA VAL A 358 -0.63 -3.06 23.73
C VAL A 358 -2.03 -2.99 24.35
N GLN A 359 -2.80 -4.10 24.31
CA GLN A 359 -4.14 -4.14 24.89
C GLN A 359 -4.15 -4.01 26.42
N ALA A 360 -3.10 -4.46 27.13
CA ALA A 360 -2.99 -4.31 28.58
C ALA A 360 -3.04 -2.84 29.06
N HIS A 361 -2.61 -1.89 28.21
CA HIS A 361 -2.66 -0.44 28.49
C HIS A 361 -3.90 0.26 27.87
N GLY A 362 -4.89 -0.51 27.37
CA GLY A 362 -6.07 0.05 26.71
C GLY A 362 -5.72 0.79 25.42
N LYS A 363 -4.83 0.22 24.61
CA LYS A 363 -4.34 0.78 23.34
C LYS A 363 -4.67 -0.13 22.16
N THR A 364 -4.48 0.39 20.95
CA THR A 364 -4.82 -0.32 19.70
C THR A 364 -3.56 -0.74 18.95
N PHE A 365 -3.43 -2.03 18.63
CA PHE A 365 -2.31 -2.58 17.90
C PHE A 365 -2.60 -2.69 16.40
N VAL A 366 -1.58 -2.44 15.58
CA VAL A 366 -1.61 -2.56 14.12
C VAL A 366 -0.34 -3.28 13.66
N LEU A 367 -0.47 -4.30 12.81
CA LEU A 367 0.67 -4.83 12.07
C LEU A 367 1.03 -3.83 10.97
N GLY A 368 2.01 -2.97 11.28
CA GLY A 368 2.43 -1.86 10.41
C GLY A 368 2.97 -2.35 9.06
N GLU A 369 3.58 -3.54 9.07
CA GLU A 369 4.04 -4.32 7.91
C GLU A 369 4.02 -5.81 8.27
N HIS A 370 3.63 -6.68 7.34
CA HIS A 370 3.84 -8.11 7.47
C HIS A 370 3.97 -8.80 6.11
N GLY A 371 4.53 -10.01 6.09
CA GLY A 371 4.58 -10.85 4.88
C GLY A 371 5.85 -11.67 4.77
N PHE A 372 6.23 -11.98 3.52
CA PHE A 372 7.39 -12.81 3.15
C PHE A 372 7.32 -14.24 3.73
N TYR A 373 6.08 -14.72 3.96
CA TYR A 373 5.84 -16.08 4.41
C TYR A 373 6.26 -17.08 3.33
N ALA A 374 6.77 -18.22 3.76
CA ALA A 374 7.34 -19.24 2.89
C ALA A 374 6.35 -19.71 1.82
N GLU A 375 5.11 -20.00 2.23
CA GLU A 375 4.01 -20.48 1.37
C GLU A 375 2.82 -19.52 1.45
N ALA A 376 2.07 -19.39 0.36
CA ALA A 376 1.01 -18.39 0.18
C ALA A 376 -0.18 -18.56 1.14
N GLU A 377 -0.55 -19.81 1.45
CA GLU A 377 -1.65 -20.17 2.34
C GLU A 377 -1.45 -19.63 3.77
N THR A 378 -0.19 -19.35 4.15
CA THR A 378 0.16 -18.75 5.46
C THR A 378 -0.56 -17.42 5.68
N TYR A 379 -0.81 -16.63 4.62
CA TYR A 379 -1.51 -15.35 4.75
C TYR A 379 -2.96 -15.55 5.23
N GLY A 380 -3.69 -16.48 4.61
CA GLY A 380 -5.05 -16.84 5.03
C GLY A 380 -5.09 -17.39 6.46
N ALA A 381 -4.23 -18.36 6.77
CA ALA A 381 -4.16 -18.97 8.10
C ALA A 381 -3.76 -17.96 9.21
N PHE A 382 -2.92 -16.98 8.89
CA PHE A 382 -2.56 -15.91 9.83
C PHE A 382 -3.71 -14.92 10.04
N TYR A 383 -4.48 -14.60 9.00
CA TYR A 383 -5.68 -13.77 9.14
C TYR A 383 -6.78 -14.39 10.01
N GLU A 384 -6.87 -15.72 10.08
CA GLU A 384 -7.76 -16.42 11.02
C GLU A 384 -7.28 -16.35 12.48
N GLN A 385 -5.99 -16.06 12.72
CA GLN A 385 -5.38 -16.00 14.04
C GLN A 385 -5.30 -14.58 14.62
N ILE A 386 -5.24 -13.54 13.78
CA ILE A 386 -5.05 -12.15 14.24
C ILE A 386 -6.35 -11.35 14.41
N SER A 387 -6.50 -10.74 15.58
CA SER A 387 -7.63 -9.87 15.96
C SER A 387 -7.28 -8.38 16.03
N CYS A 388 -6.04 -7.99 15.67
CA CYS A 388 -5.59 -6.60 15.70
C CYS A 388 -6.41 -5.71 14.75
N ALA A 389 -6.52 -4.41 15.06
CA ALA A 389 -7.35 -3.49 14.29
C ALA A 389 -6.87 -3.29 12.84
N GLY A 390 -5.58 -3.46 12.59
CA GLY A 390 -4.99 -3.23 11.27
C GLY A 390 -3.88 -4.21 10.93
N ALA A 391 -3.76 -4.54 9.65
CA ALA A 391 -2.59 -5.21 9.09
C ALA A 391 -2.30 -4.75 7.66
N PHE A 392 -1.02 -4.51 7.35
CA PHE A 392 -0.55 -4.16 6.00
C PHE A 392 0.44 -5.20 5.46
N VAL A 393 0.08 -5.87 4.36
CA VAL A 393 1.05 -6.67 3.60
C VAL A 393 2.07 -5.75 2.94
N TRP A 394 3.36 -6.05 3.10
CA TRP A 394 4.40 -5.45 2.28
C TRP A 394 4.54 -6.26 0.98
N SER A 395 4.32 -5.70 -0.20
CA SER A 395 3.81 -4.34 -0.51
C SER A 395 3.04 -4.35 -1.83
N MET A 396 2.35 -3.26 -2.15
CA MET A 396 1.57 -3.13 -3.39
C MET A 396 2.08 -2.00 -4.27
N LEU A 397 2.08 -2.24 -5.59
CA LEU A 397 2.45 -1.28 -6.63
C LEU A 397 1.35 -1.10 -7.70
N PRO A 398 1.31 0.03 -8.42
CA PRO A 398 0.27 0.36 -9.38
C PRO A 398 0.65 -0.10 -10.80
N HIS A 399 -0.28 0.08 -11.73
CA HIS A 399 0.05 0.11 -13.15
C HIS A 399 1.05 1.25 -13.48
N SER A 400 1.80 1.09 -14.57
CA SER A 400 2.72 2.09 -15.09
C SER A 400 2.01 3.07 -16.04
N GLU A 401 2.43 4.35 -16.01
CA GLU A 401 2.11 5.36 -17.04
C GLU A 401 2.40 4.89 -18.47
N ASN A 402 3.38 3.99 -18.62
CA ASN A 402 3.86 3.45 -19.90
C ASN A 402 3.24 2.08 -20.24
N GLY A 403 2.24 1.62 -19.48
CA GLY A 403 1.66 0.28 -19.59
C GLY A 403 2.48 -0.81 -18.87
N GLY A 404 1.82 -1.91 -18.52
CA GLY A 404 2.36 -2.88 -17.55
C GLY A 404 2.25 -2.37 -16.11
N PHE A 405 2.95 -2.99 -15.17
CA PHE A 405 3.03 -2.56 -13.76
C PHE A 405 4.40 -2.03 -13.37
N LEU A 406 4.45 -1.21 -12.32
CA LEU A 406 5.69 -1.00 -11.59
C LEU A 406 6.00 -2.27 -10.79
N THR A 407 7.25 -2.72 -10.81
CA THR A 407 7.70 -3.93 -10.09
C THR A 407 8.84 -3.58 -9.15
N HIS A 408 8.90 -4.25 -8.00
CA HIS A 408 9.97 -4.14 -7.01
C HIS A 408 10.24 -5.52 -6.42
N GLY A 409 11.48 -5.82 -6.04
CA GLY A 409 11.89 -7.12 -5.53
C GLY A 409 12.73 -7.01 -4.26
N GLU A 410 12.43 -7.83 -3.26
CA GLU A 410 13.13 -7.88 -1.97
C GLU A 410 14.22 -8.97 -1.93
N GLY A 411 14.49 -9.58 -3.09
CA GLY A 411 15.29 -10.78 -3.22
C GLY A 411 14.51 -12.05 -2.83
N LYS A 412 15.17 -13.21 -2.84
CA LYS A 412 14.56 -14.51 -2.43
C LYS A 412 13.25 -14.89 -3.14
N ASN A 413 13.05 -14.41 -4.38
CA ASN A 413 11.83 -14.53 -5.20
C ASN A 413 10.62 -13.70 -4.73
N ILE A 414 10.78 -12.86 -3.70
CA ILE A 414 9.75 -11.97 -3.20
C ILE A 414 9.69 -10.72 -4.08
N TYR A 415 8.48 -10.35 -4.51
CA TYR A 415 8.21 -9.12 -5.25
C TYR A 415 6.99 -8.39 -4.70
N ALA A 416 6.83 -7.12 -5.08
CA ALA A 416 5.61 -6.37 -4.79
C ALA A 416 4.40 -6.98 -5.52
N TYR A 417 3.23 -6.89 -4.89
CA TYR A 417 1.96 -7.47 -5.34
C TYR A 417 1.14 -6.49 -6.17
N HIS A 418 0.31 -7.01 -7.09
CA HIS A 418 -0.53 -6.22 -7.99
C HIS A 418 -1.98 -6.71 -7.96
N ALA A 419 -2.95 -5.84 -7.72
CA ALA A 419 -4.36 -6.25 -7.82
C ALA A 419 -4.78 -6.40 -9.29
N PRO A 420 -5.53 -7.45 -9.67
CA PRO A 420 -6.28 -8.39 -8.82
C PRO A 420 -5.51 -9.64 -8.35
N GLY A 421 -4.22 -9.73 -8.64
CA GLY A 421 -3.36 -10.90 -8.46
C GLY A 421 -3.41 -11.83 -9.68
N PHE A 422 -2.28 -12.40 -10.09
CA PHE A 422 -2.14 -13.16 -11.34
C PHE A 422 -1.68 -14.61 -11.07
N GLU A 423 -2.49 -15.59 -11.48
CA GLU A 423 -2.16 -17.03 -11.35
C GLU A 423 -1.01 -17.49 -12.26
N VAL A 424 -0.71 -16.73 -13.32
CA VAL A 424 0.28 -17.09 -14.35
C VAL A 424 1.20 -15.91 -14.60
N GLN A 425 2.41 -16.00 -14.05
CA GLN A 425 3.40 -14.94 -14.20
C GLN A 425 4.10 -14.96 -15.55
N THR A 426 4.15 -13.78 -16.16
CA THR A 426 4.72 -13.55 -17.49
C THR A 426 6.07 -12.85 -17.45
N SER A 427 6.43 -12.27 -16.30
CA SER A 427 7.74 -11.71 -15.99
C SER A 427 8.27 -12.34 -14.69
N SER A 428 9.60 -12.47 -14.59
CA SER A 428 10.28 -12.91 -13.36
C SER A 428 10.27 -11.90 -12.23
N ASN A 429 9.71 -10.71 -12.43
CA ASN A 429 9.62 -9.63 -11.45
C ASN A 429 8.20 -9.48 -10.83
N PHE A 430 7.37 -10.52 -11.00
CA PHE A 430 6.06 -10.67 -10.36
C PHE A 430 6.13 -11.82 -9.36
N ASP A 431 5.51 -11.63 -8.20
CA ASP A 431 5.56 -12.58 -7.08
C ASP A 431 4.66 -13.79 -7.37
N THR A 432 5.18 -15.02 -7.24
CA THR A 432 4.38 -16.21 -7.57
C THR A 432 3.24 -16.50 -6.61
N HIS A 433 3.20 -15.88 -5.43
CA HIS A 433 2.11 -16.03 -4.47
C HIS A 433 1.02 -14.95 -4.62
N GLU A 434 1.19 -13.95 -5.51
CA GLU A 434 0.36 -12.74 -5.47
C GLU A 434 -1.16 -12.99 -5.60
N ALA A 435 -1.57 -13.99 -6.39
CA ALA A 435 -2.99 -14.29 -6.60
C ALA A 435 -3.69 -14.65 -5.27
N GLU A 436 -3.03 -15.47 -4.45
CA GLU A 436 -3.53 -15.88 -3.15
C GLU A 436 -3.32 -14.78 -2.09
N VAL A 437 -2.19 -14.08 -2.10
CA VAL A 437 -1.95 -12.96 -1.17
C VAL A 437 -2.98 -11.84 -1.37
N ILE A 438 -3.26 -11.44 -2.62
CA ILE A 438 -4.30 -10.45 -2.93
C ILE A 438 -5.68 -10.98 -2.53
N SER A 439 -6.03 -12.23 -2.87
CA SER A 439 -7.37 -12.74 -2.56
C SER A 439 -7.60 -12.89 -1.06
N SER A 440 -6.69 -13.55 -0.33
CA SER A 440 -6.79 -13.76 1.12
C SER A 440 -6.85 -12.44 1.90
N THR A 441 -6.01 -11.45 1.54
CA THR A 441 -6.02 -10.12 2.17
C THR A 441 -7.33 -9.38 1.90
N TYR A 442 -7.85 -9.45 0.67
CA TYR A 442 -9.14 -8.85 0.33
C TYR A 442 -10.28 -9.49 1.11
N ASP A 443 -10.32 -10.83 1.17
CA ASP A 443 -11.41 -11.55 1.83
C ASP A 443 -11.35 -11.31 3.35
N ALA A 444 -10.16 -11.38 3.96
CA ALA A 444 -9.92 -11.02 5.36
C ALA A 444 -10.30 -9.56 5.69
N SER A 445 -10.14 -8.62 4.75
CA SER A 445 -10.55 -7.21 4.93
C SER A 445 -12.06 -7.02 5.10
N TYR A 446 -12.86 -8.00 4.68
CA TYR A 446 -14.31 -8.03 4.90
C TYR A 446 -14.68 -8.89 6.11
N THR A 447 -14.05 -10.05 6.28
CA THR A 447 -14.32 -10.95 7.40
C THR A 447 -14.03 -10.30 8.76
N ILE A 448 -12.98 -9.47 8.87
CA ILE A 448 -12.68 -8.72 10.11
C ILE A 448 -13.80 -7.74 10.51
N LEU A 449 -14.60 -7.28 9.55
CA LEU A 449 -15.75 -6.40 9.77
C LEU A 449 -17.06 -7.19 10.03
N GLY A 450 -17.01 -8.51 10.10
CA GLY A 450 -18.18 -9.38 10.14
C GLY A 450 -18.99 -9.35 8.84
N LEU A 451 -18.35 -9.08 7.70
CA LEU A 451 -18.98 -8.96 6.39
C LEU A 451 -18.56 -10.10 5.46
N GLU A 452 -19.51 -10.62 4.69
CA GLU A 452 -19.22 -11.50 3.55
C GLU A 452 -18.41 -10.75 2.47
N PRO A 453 -17.26 -11.30 2.01
CA PRO A 453 -16.52 -10.72 0.90
C PRO A 453 -17.37 -10.64 -0.37
N PRO A 454 -17.53 -9.46 -0.99
CA PRO A 454 -18.21 -9.35 -2.28
C PRO A 454 -17.29 -9.88 -3.41
N PRO A 455 -17.85 -10.15 -4.61
CA PRO A 455 -17.02 -10.37 -5.79
C PRO A 455 -16.06 -9.18 -6.01
N LYS A 456 -14.82 -9.48 -6.41
CA LYS A 456 -13.80 -8.46 -6.66
C LYS A 456 -14.33 -7.45 -7.72
N PRO A 457 -13.90 -6.16 -7.69
CA PRO A 457 -14.48 -5.12 -8.55
C PRO A 457 -14.46 -5.41 -10.05
N VAL A 458 -15.44 -4.85 -10.75
CA VAL A 458 -15.42 -4.76 -12.21
C VAL A 458 -14.54 -3.55 -12.60
N PRO A 459 -13.49 -3.71 -13.41
CA PRO A 459 -12.55 -2.64 -13.70
C PRO A 459 -13.16 -1.53 -14.55
N GLY A 460 -12.61 -0.32 -14.36
CA GLY A 460 -12.92 0.86 -15.18
C GLY A 460 -12.42 0.78 -16.62
N PRO A 461 -12.56 1.87 -17.39
CA PRO A 461 -11.97 1.97 -18.72
C PRO A 461 -10.46 2.24 -18.64
N PRO A 462 -9.61 1.48 -19.36
CA PRO A 462 -8.18 1.76 -19.45
C PRO A 462 -7.90 2.97 -20.36
N GLU A 463 -6.71 3.55 -20.25
CA GLU A 463 -6.29 4.70 -21.09
C GLU A 463 -5.39 4.20 -22.21
N ALA A 464 -5.96 3.95 -23.40
CA ALA A 464 -5.24 3.43 -24.56
C ALA A 464 -4.50 4.52 -25.35
N PHE A 465 -3.34 4.18 -25.90
CA PHE A 465 -2.53 5.04 -26.76
C PHE A 465 -1.69 4.23 -27.77
N LEU A 466 -1.23 4.89 -28.83
CA LEU A 466 -0.43 4.27 -29.89
C LEU A 466 1.05 4.57 -29.69
N VAL A 467 1.90 3.54 -29.85
CA VAL A 467 3.37 3.67 -29.80
C VAL A 467 4.01 3.01 -31.02
N LYS A 468 5.29 3.33 -31.27
CA LYS A 468 6.10 2.70 -32.31
C LYS A 468 7.21 1.88 -31.70
N ASN A 469 7.36 0.64 -32.16
CA ASN A 469 8.53 -0.20 -31.91
C ASN A 469 9.19 -0.49 -33.27
N GLY A 470 10.26 0.24 -33.56
CA GLY A 470 10.79 0.34 -34.93
C GLY A 470 9.74 0.93 -35.90
N GLU A 471 9.49 0.23 -37.01
CA GLU A 471 8.46 0.62 -37.99
C GLU A 471 7.04 0.17 -37.59
N GLN A 472 6.95 -0.83 -36.71
CA GLN A 472 5.68 -1.40 -36.26
C GLN A 472 4.96 -0.44 -35.31
N VAL A 473 3.70 -0.12 -35.61
CA VAL A 473 2.81 0.57 -34.66
C VAL A 473 2.08 -0.47 -33.84
N GLY A 474 1.94 -0.22 -32.54
CA GLY A 474 1.12 -1.02 -31.65
C GLY A 474 0.26 -0.15 -30.75
N ILE A 475 -0.70 -0.80 -30.10
CA ILE A 475 -1.50 -0.24 -29.02
C ILE A 475 -0.90 -0.66 -27.68
N VAL A 476 -0.84 0.30 -26.77
CA VAL A 476 -0.49 0.17 -25.36
C VAL A 476 -1.63 0.81 -24.58
N TRP A 477 -1.77 0.47 -23.31
CA TRP A 477 -2.70 1.15 -22.43
C TRP A 477 -2.11 1.28 -21.04
N ARG A 478 -2.50 2.35 -20.36
CA ARG A 478 -2.44 2.38 -18.91
C ARG A 478 -3.55 1.47 -18.40
N GLY A 479 -3.24 0.61 -17.45
CA GLY A 479 -4.19 -0.39 -16.97
C GLY A 479 -5.33 0.20 -16.13
N SER A 480 -6.04 -0.66 -15.44
CA SER A 480 -7.15 -0.27 -14.57
C SER A 480 -7.19 -1.15 -13.35
N ALA A 481 -7.22 -0.54 -12.16
CA ALA A 481 -7.49 -1.20 -10.88
C ALA A 481 -8.47 -2.39 -11.02
N TRP A 482 -8.03 -3.57 -10.56
CA TRP A 482 -8.75 -4.85 -10.60
C TRP A 482 -9.00 -5.47 -12.00
N ALA A 483 -8.34 -4.99 -13.05
CA ALA A 483 -8.32 -5.66 -14.34
C ALA A 483 -7.32 -6.84 -14.34
N GLN A 484 -7.79 -8.01 -14.77
CA GLN A 484 -6.94 -9.20 -14.93
C GLN A 484 -6.35 -9.30 -16.33
N LYS A 485 -7.08 -8.79 -17.32
CA LYS A 485 -6.81 -8.95 -18.75
C LYS A 485 -7.74 -8.08 -19.57
N TYR A 486 -7.43 -7.95 -20.86
CA TYR A 486 -8.08 -7.02 -21.75
C TYR A 486 -8.53 -7.67 -23.06
N GLN A 487 -9.60 -7.11 -23.64
CA GLN A 487 -9.96 -7.28 -25.05
C GLN A 487 -9.38 -6.11 -25.86
N ILE A 488 -8.91 -6.40 -27.07
CA ILE A 488 -8.63 -5.37 -28.07
C ILE A 488 -9.78 -5.38 -29.07
N LEU A 489 -10.32 -4.20 -29.35
CA LEU A 489 -11.42 -3.94 -30.26
C LEU A 489 -10.88 -3.17 -31.48
N GLY A 490 -11.44 -3.42 -32.66
CA GLY A 490 -11.08 -2.70 -33.88
C GLY A 490 -12.27 -2.45 -34.83
N ALA A 491 -12.23 -1.34 -35.57
CA ALA A 491 -13.27 -0.91 -36.52
C ALA A 491 -12.70 -0.06 -37.68
N PHE A 492 -13.43 0.06 -38.80
CA PHE A 492 -13.07 0.92 -39.95
C PHE A 492 -13.66 2.35 -39.89
N SER A 493 -14.54 2.61 -38.93
CA SER A 493 -14.96 3.94 -38.50
C SER A 493 -15.42 3.90 -37.05
N GLN A 494 -15.47 5.05 -36.38
CA GLN A 494 -15.83 5.13 -34.95
C GLN A 494 -17.29 4.71 -34.69
N ASP A 495 -18.16 4.92 -35.69
CA ASP A 495 -19.61 4.66 -35.65
C ASP A 495 -20.01 3.24 -36.13
N GLU A 496 -19.02 2.40 -36.50
CA GLU A 496 -19.24 1.05 -37.03
C GLU A 496 -19.26 -0.05 -35.95
N SER A 497 -19.62 -1.26 -36.37
CA SER A 497 -19.63 -2.44 -35.49
C SER A 497 -18.22 -2.88 -35.10
N TRP A 498 -17.82 -2.51 -33.89
CA TRP A 498 -16.55 -2.90 -33.28
C TRP A 498 -16.35 -4.43 -33.19
N SER A 499 -15.27 -4.90 -33.81
CA SER A 499 -14.87 -6.32 -33.79
C SER A 499 -13.89 -6.61 -32.67
N VAL A 500 -14.10 -7.69 -31.92
CA VAL A 500 -13.14 -8.16 -30.90
C VAL A 500 -11.98 -8.87 -31.58
N ILE A 501 -10.84 -8.19 -31.72
CA ILE A 501 -9.64 -8.70 -32.41
C ILE A 501 -8.70 -9.48 -31.50
N SER A 502 -8.72 -9.23 -30.18
CA SER A 502 -8.12 -10.08 -29.16
C SER A 502 -8.95 -10.10 -27.88
N LYS A 503 -8.82 -11.13 -27.03
CA LYS A 503 -9.77 -11.43 -25.93
C LYS A 503 -9.19 -11.59 -24.53
N ASN A 504 -7.92 -11.98 -24.41
CA ASN A 504 -7.28 -12.32 -23.13
C ASN A 504 -5.82 -11.86 -23.17
N ILE A 505 -5.59 -10.55 -23.31
CA ILE A 505 -4.23 -10.01 -23.16
C ILE A 505 -4.05 -9.59 -21.70
N PRO A 506 -3.17 -10.23 -20.91
CA PRO A 506 -2.80 -9.73 -19.59
C PRO A 506 -1.83 -8.55 -19.73
N ASP A 507 -1.68 -7.77 -18.66
CA ASP A 507 -0.69 -6.69 -18.53
C ASP A 507 0.25 -6.88 -17.31
N ASN A 508 0.34 -8.09 -16.74
CA ASN A 508 1.34 -8.47 -15.73
C ASN A 508 2.76 -8.63 -16.30
N VAL A 509 3.22 -7.57 -16.95
CA VAL A 509 4.56 -7.34 -17.51
C VAL A 509 5.13 -6.07 -16.86
N GLU A 510 6.45 -5.89 -16.88
CA GLU A 510 7.05 -4.68 -16.32
C GLU A 510 6.66 -3.41 -17.11
N ALA A 511 6.81 -2.28 -16.44
CA ALA A 511 6.65 -0.93 -16.98
C ALA A 511 7.26 -0.78 -18.39
N GLY A 512 6.42 -0.44 -19.36
CA GLY A 512 6.81 -0.21 -20.76
C GLY A 512 7.03 -1.47 -21.60
N GLN A 513 6.89 -2.68 -21.05
CA GLN A 513 6.98 -3.94 -21.82
C GLN A 513 5.66 -4.33 -22.51
N LEU A 514 4.54 -3.71 -22.10
CA LEU A 514 3.23 -3.93 -22.71
C LEU A 514 3.20 -3.37 -24.15
N PHE A 515 3.04 -4.25 -25.14
CA PHE A 515 2.91 -3.83 -26.55
C PHE A 515 2.09 -4.84 -27.37
N VAL A 516 1.03 -4.37 -28.03
CA VAL A 516 0.23 -5.19 -28.95
C VAL A 516 0.35 -4.63 -30.39
N PRO A 517 1.04 -5.32 -31.32
CA PRO A 517 1.19 -4.83 -32.69
C PRO A 517 -0.13 -4.77 -33.44
N LEU A 518 -0.34 -3.69 -34.20
CA LEU A 518 -1.55 -3.46 -34.99
C LEU A 518 -1.29 -3.56 -36.50
N ASP A 519 -2.28 -4.05 -37.25
CA ASP A 519 -2.28 -4.05 -38.71
C ASP A 519 -2.93 -2.74 -39.22
N ARG A 520 -2.19 -1.93 -39.99
CA ARG A 520 -2.70 -0.67 -40.58
C ARG A 520 -3.63 -0.87 -41.77
N SER A 521 -3.72 -2.09 -42.31
CA SER A 521 -4.54 -2.42 -43.48
C SER A 521 -5.84 -3.15 -43.11
N GLU A 522 -5.88 -3.80 -41.94
CA GLU A 522 -7.02 -4.61 -41.50
C GLU A 522 -7.31 -4.44 -40.00
N PRO A 523 -7.98 -3.36 -39.56
CA PRO A 523 -8.26 -3.08 -38.15
C PRO A 523 -9.14 -4.14 -37.46
N THR A 524 -9.93 -4.90 -38.22
CA THR A 524 -10.78 -5.98 -37.70
C THR A 524 -10.10 -7.36 -37.70
N LYS A 525 -8.82 -7.46 -38.09
CA LYS A 525 -8.05 -8.71 -38.17
C LYS A 525 -7.72 -9.23 -36.77
N ARG A 526 -7.95 -10.52 -36.53
CA ARG A 526 -7.65 -11.12 -35.22
C ARG A 526 -6.15 -11.16 -34.96
N ILE A 527 -5.75 -10.65 -33.79
CA ILE A 527 -4.39 -10.72 -33.28
C ILE A 527 -4.28 -11.96 -32.39
N ARG A 528 -3.21 -12.73 -32.56
CA ARG A 528 -2.81 -13.81 -31.64
C ARG A 528 -1.41 -13.49 -31.15
N LEU A 529 -1.29 -13.16 -29.87
CA LEU A 529 0.01 -13.10 -29.20
C LEU A 529 0.37 -14.50 -28.72
N ALA A 530 1.66 -14.80 -28.63
CA ALA A 530 2.12 -16.00 -27.95
C ALA A 530 1.81 -15.85 -26.44
N SER A 531 1.22 -16.88 -25.83
CA SER A 531 1.14 -16.92 -24.37
C SER A 531 2.55 -17.08 -23.81
N PRO A 532 2.96 -16.26 -22.82
CA PRO A 532 4.20 -16.47 -22.08
C PRO A 532 4.22 -17.86 -21.42
N THR A 533 5.39 -18.46 -21.30
CA THR A 533 5.56 -19.70 -20.54
C THR A 533 5.31 -19.41 -19.06
N PRO A 534 4.37 -20.09 -18.38
CA PRO A 534 4.16 -19.89 -16.95
C PRO A 534 5.45 -20.10 -16.16
N ILE A 535 5.77 -19.15 -15.28
CA ILE A 535 6.83 -19.31 -14.30
C ILE A 535 6.30 -20.22 -13.19
N PRO A 536 7.01 -21.30 -12.81
CA PRO A 536 6.59 -22.14 -11.69
C PRO A 536 6.70 -21.37 -10.38
N GLU A 537 5.82 -21.74 -9.45
CA GLU A 537 5.77 -21.23 -8.08
C GLU A 537 7.12 -21.31 -7.35
N ARG A 538 7.40 -20.32 -6.50
CA ARG A 538 8.66 -20.19 -5.77
C ARG A 538 8.41 -19.75 -4.33
N SER A 539 8.45 -20.73 -3.43
CA SER A 539 8.46 -20.51 -1.98
C SER A 539 9.48 -19.44 -1.56
N HIS A 540 9.10 -18.62 -0.57
CA HIS A 540 9.95 -17.63 0.09
C HIS A 540 10.74 -18.23 1.27
N ALA A 541 10.74 -19.57 1.41
CA ALA A 541 11.40 -20.28 2.50
C ALA A 541 12.85 -19.84 2.72
N GLY A 542 13.21 -19.61 3.99
CA GLY A 542 14.53 -19.12 4.37
C GLY A 542 14.74 -17.63 4.09
N TYR A 543 13.69 -16.84 3.85
CA TYR A 543 13.73 -15.41 4.14
C TYR A 543 14.02 -15.21 5.64
N ILE A 544 14.99 -14.35 5.91
CA ILE A 544 15.34 -13.86 7.25
C ILE A 544 15.68 -12.39 7.05
N ASP A 545 15.07 -11.51 7.84
CA ASP A 545 15.37 -10.09 7.74
C ASP A 545 16.80 -9.80 8.21
N SER A 546 17.66 -9.54 7.24
CA SER A 546 19.09 -9.31 7.42
C SER A 546 19.49 -7.84 7.23
N LYS A 547 18.53 -6.91 7.12
CA LYS A 547 18.75 -5.46 7.06
C LYS A 547 19.59 -4.95 8.26
N TRP A 548 19.57 -5.70 9.35
CA TRP A 548 20.24 -5.45 10.64
C TRP A 548 21.62 -6.11 10.79
N CYS A 549 22.05 -6.93 9.82
CA CYS A 549 23.30 -7.71 9.88
C CYS A 549 24.52 -6.89 9.43
N VAL A 550 24.83 -5.84 10.19
CA VAL A 550 26.12 -5.12 10.10
C VAL A 550 27.24 -5.94 10.77
N PRO A 551 28.48 -5.96 10.22
CA PRO A 551 29.61 -6.63 10.85
C PRO A 551 29.86 -6.15 12.28
N GLY A 552 29.80 -7.06 13.25
CA GLY A 552 29.93 -6.76 14.68
C GLY A 552 28.60 -6.64 15.46
N SER A 553 27.45 -6.83 14.79
CA SER A 553 26.15 -6.95 15.45
C SER A 553 26.08 -8.18 16.38
N ALA A 554 25.43 -8.03 17.54
CA ALA A 554 25.29 -9.08 18.56
C ALA A 554 24.05 -9.97 18.37
N THR A 555 23.31 -9.82 17.26
CA THR A 555 22.16 -10.68 16.90
C THR A 555 22.63 -11.91 16.11
N PHE A 556 21.86 -12.99 16.15
CA PHE A 556 22.20 -14.26 15.52
C PHE A 556 22.00 -14.18 13.99
N CYS A 557 22.90 -13.50 13.29
CA CYS A 557 22.97 -13.55 11.83
C CYS A 557 23.39 -14.97 11.40
N PRO A 558 22.64 -15.67 10.53
CA PRO A 558 23.01 -17.00 10.06
C PRO A 558 24.40 -16.99 9.42
N THR A 559 25.31 -17.84 9.91
CA THR A 559 26.73 -17.88 9.51
C THR A 559 26.98 -18.45 8.11
N THR A 560 25.94 -18.56 7.28
CA THR A 560 25.98 -19.16 5.94
C THR A 560 25.54 -18.20 4.83
N LEU A 561 26.05 -16.97 4.85
CA LEU A 561 26.17 -16.13 3.66
C LEU A 561 27.62 -16.24 3.15
N ASN A 562 27.87 -17.27 2.34
CA ASN A 562 29.15 -17.41 1.64
C ASN A 562 29.35 -16.19 0.73
N SER A 563 30.31 -15.34 1.07
CA SER A 563 30.82 -14.28 0.21
C SER A 563 31.62 -14.87 -0.95
N SER A 564 30.93 -15.51 -1.90
CA SER A 564 31.52 -16.07 -3.12
C SER A 564 31.01 -15.34 -4.36
N THR A 565 31.22 -14.02 -4.42
CA THR A 565 31.24 -13.29 -5.69
C THR A 565 32.47 -13.72 -6.48
N GLN A 566 32.40 -14.87 -7.16
CA GLN A 566 33.35 -15.16 -8.21
C GLN A 566 33.15 -14.12 -9.33
N ALA A 567 34.17 -13.30 -9.54
CA ALA A 567 34.21 -12.37 -10.66
C ALA A 567 34.35 -13.15 -11.97
N GLY A 568 33.22 -13.55 -12.55
CA GLY A 568 33.16 -14.20 -13.85
C GLY A 568 33.53 -13.21 -14.96
N THR A 569 34.78 -13.26 -15.42
CA THR A 569 35.22 -12.54 -16.62
C THR A 569 34.54 -13.09 -17.87
N VAL A 570 33.66 -12.31 -18.48
CA VAL A 570 33.03 -12.59 -19.79
C VAL A 570 33.39 -11.45 -20.76
N PRO A 571 33.65 -11.72 -22.06
CA PRO A 571 34.35 -10.76 -22.92
C PRO A 571 33.55 -9.52 -23.31
N ARG A 572 34.25 -8.40 -23.49
CA ARG A 572 33.71 -7.20 -24.15
C ARG A 572 33.21 -7.53 -25.56
N ASN A 573 31.93 -7.31 -25.81
CA ASN A 573 31.40 -7.13 -27.16
C ASN A 573 30.86 -5.70 -27.32
N SER A 574 30.84 -5.24 -28.57
CA SER A 574 30.75 -3.83 -28.96
C SER A 574 29.42 -3.16 -28.62
N ALA A 575 29.50 -1.90 -28.18
CA ALA A 575 28.36 -1.04 -27.89
C ALA A 575 27.49 -0.75 -29.12
N SER A 576 26.18 -0.62 -28.90
CA SER A 576 25.25 0.10 -29.76
C SER A 576 24.53 1.16 -28.90
N ASN A 577 24.40 2.38 -29.42
CA ASN A 577 23.94 3.53 -28.65
C ASN A 577 22.41 3.49 -28.41
N PRO A 578 21.92 3.84 -27.21
CA PRO A 578 20.51 4.12 -26.99
C PRO A 578 20.14 5.49 -27.56
N THR A 579 19.26 5.53 -28.57
CA THR A 579 18.68 6.78 -29.10
C THR A 579 17.56 7.29 -28.19
N GLN A 580 17.63 8.58 -27.83
CA GLN A 580 16.61 9.27 -27.04
C GLN A 580 15.24 9.25 -27.73
N HIS A 581 14.20 8.85 -26.99
CA HIS A 581 12.81 8.99 -27.44
C HIS A 581 12.34 10.44 -27.31
N SER A 582 11.92 11.05 -28.41
CA SER A 582 11.34 12.39 -28.43
C SER A 582 9.80 12.32 -28.41
N ILE A 583 9.20 12.85 -27.34
CA ILE A 583 7.75 12.98 -27.19
C ILE A 583 7.29 14.23 -27.95
N VAL A 584 6.40 14.06 -28.95
CA VAL A 584 5.76 15.18 -29.66
C VAL A 584 4.29 15.27 -29.24
N THR A 585 4.02 16.02 -28.18
CA THR A 585 2.66 16.39 -27.77
C THR A 585 2.26 17.71 -28.44
N LYS A 586 1.39 17.62 -29.46
CA LYS A 586 0.61 18.77 -29.95
C LYS A 586 -0.86 18.58 -29.60
N ARG A 587 -1.31 19.24 -28.53
CA ARG A 587 -2.75 19.45 -28.28
C ARG A 587 -3.27 20.52 -29.25
N ILE A 588 -4.31 20.19 -30.02
CA ILE A 588 -5.16 21.16 -30.71
C ILE A 588 -6.58 20.89 -30.23
N TYR A 589 -7.15 21.81 -29.47
CA TYR A 589 -8.57 21.81 -29.14
C TYR A 589 -9.30 22.72 -30.13
N SER A 590 -10.22 22.14 -30.89
CA SER A 590 -11.31 22.87 -31.53
C SER A 590 -12.57 22.00 -31.47
N ALA A 591 -13.55 22.41 -30.66
CA ALA A 591 -14.88 21.83 -30.74
C ALA A 591 -15.52 22.29 -32.06
N HIS A 592 -15.98 21.36 -32.91
CA HIS A 592 -16.98 21.49 -33.99
C HIS A 592 -17.18 20.07 -34.63
N PRO A 593 -18.20 19.84 -35.48
CA PRO A 593 -19.23 18.81 -35.29
C PRO A 593 -18.76 17.36 -35.55
N GLN A 594 -19.57 16.38 -35.14
CA GLN A 594 -19.32 14.97 -35.46
C GLN A 594 -19.30 14.72 -36.98
N ILE A 595 -18.10 14.49 -37.49
CA ILE A 595 -17.82 13.99 -38.84
C ILE A 595 -17.24 12.59 -38.63
N SER A 596 -17.87 11.57 -39.21
CA SER A 596 -17.39 10.19 -39.09
C SER A 596 -16.06 10.03 -39.86
N PHE A 597 -14.96 9.89 -39.14
CA PHE A 597 -13.66 9.62 -39.75
C PHE A 597 -13.56 8.16 -40.16
N GLN A 598 -13.57 7.90 -41.47
CA GLN A 598 -13.12 6.63 -42.04
C GLN A 598 -11.64 6.42 -41.74
N GLY A 599 -11.28 5.24 -41.24
CA GLY A 599 -9.91 4.84 -40.97
C GLY A 599 -9.81 3.85 -39.78
N ASN A 600 -8.60 3.50 -39.38
CA ASN A 600 -8.41 2.38 -38.47
C ASN A 600 -8.58 2.81 -37.01
N TRP A 601 -9.68 2.39 -36.39
CA TRP A 601 -9.99 2.70 -34.99
C TRP A 601 -9.74 1.49 -34.10
N PHE A 602 -9.13 1.71 -32.95
CA PHE A 602 -8.84 0.67 -31.95
C PHE A 602 -9.27 1.13 -30.55
N ALA A 603 -9.66 0.19 -29.69
CA ALA A 603 -10.00 0.47 -28.30
C ALA A 603 -9.67 -0.76 -27.43
N VAL A 604 -9.48 -0.54 -26.13
CA VAL A 604 -9.12 -1.57 -25.17
C VAL A 604 -10.24 -1.70 -24.13
N ARG A 605 -10.68 -2.91 -23.82
CA ARG A 605 -11.69 -3.17 -22.77
C ARG A 605 -11.09 -3.99 -21.64
N ALA A 606 -11.20 -3.52 -20.41
CA ALA A 606 -10.78 -4.27 -19.23
C ALA A 606 -11.75 -5.44 -18.90
N ILE A 607 -11.23 -6.48 -18.26
CA ILE A 607 -11.99 -7.65 -17.80
C ILE A 607 -11.55 -7.98 -16.36
N SER A 608 -12.49 -8.21 -15.45
CA SER A 608 -12.16 -8.63 -14.07
C SER A 608 -11.62 -10.06 -14.02
N ALA A 609 -11.05 -10.45 -12.88
CA ALA A 609 -10.63 -11.83 -12.59
C ALA A 609 -11.73 -12.86 -12.87
N GLN A 610 -12.99 -12.54 -12.52
CA GLN A 610 -14.17 -13.40 -12.75
C GLN A 610 -14.67 -13.39 -14.21
N GLY A 611 -13.95 -12.75 -15.13
CA GLY A 611 -14.32 -12.67 -16.54
C GLY A 611 -15.42 -11.65 -16.86
N VAL A 612 -15.80 -10.79 -15.92
CA VAL A 612 -16.82 -9.75 -16.14
C VAL A 612 -16.23 -8.63 -17.00
N LEU A 613 -16.94 -8.25 -18.05
CA LEU A 613 -16.55 -7.15 -18.94
C LEU A 613 -16.67 -5.81 -18.21
N GLY A 614 -15.56 -5.08 -18.12
CA GLY A 614 -15.48 -3.74 -17.56
C GLY A 614 -15.54 -2.63 -18.61
N GLY A 615 -14.97 -1.48 -18.26
CA GLY A 615 -14.95 -0.29 -19.12
C GLY A 615 -14.17 -0.47 -20.42
N VAL A 616 -14.49 0.36 -21.41
CA VAL A 616 -13.81 0.47 -22.70
C VAL A 616 -13.08 1.81 -22.75
N SER A 617 -11.83 1.82 -23.19
CA SER A 617 -11.04 3.02 -23.41
C SER A 617 -11.72 3.97 -24.41
N GLU A 618 -11.32 5.24 -24.37
CA GLU A 618 -11.54 6.10 -25.53
C GLU A 618 -10.89 5.47 -26.79
N PRO A 619 -11.54 5.55 -27.96
CA PRO A 619 -10.97 5.07 -29.21
C PRO A 619 -9.69 5.81 -29.63
N VAL A 620 -8.68 5.07 -30.07
CA VAL A 620 -7.47 5.61 -30.70
C VAL A 620 -7.51 5.43 -32.21
N PHE A 621 -7.11 6.48 -32.93
CA PHE A 621 -7.08 6.51 -34.39
C PHE A 621 -5.67 6.22 -34.94
N LEU A 622 -5.57 5.19 -35.77
CA LEU A 622 -4.36 4.85 -36.52
C LEU A 622 -4.52 5.28 -37.98
N GLY A 623 -3.93 6.44 -38.31
CA GLY A 623 -3.82 6.90 -39.69
C GLY A 623 -3.10 5.87 -40.58
N VAL A 624 -3.55 5.77 -41.83
CA VAL A 624 -3.02 4.88 -42.87
C VAL A 624 -1.60 5.28 -43.27
#